data_AF-A0A956VWL6-F1
#
_entry.id   AF-A0A956VWL6-F1
#
_cell.length_a   1.000
_cell.length_b   1.000
_cell.length_c   1.000
_cell.angle_alpha   90.00
_cell.angle_beta   90.00
_cell.angle_gamma   90.00
#
_symmetry.space_group_name_H-M   'P 1'
#
loop_
_entity.id
_entity.type
_entity.pdbx_description
1 polymer ?
#
loop_
_entity_poly.entity_id
_entity_poly.type
_entity_poly.pdbx_seq_one_letter_code
_entity_poly.pdbx_strand_id
1 'polypeptide(L)'
;LLAAGAAALLAQGTAIPLYYWLVSNVEATQASFVTYLAPVTAQFWGWLVLSEVPGAALVPGMALVILGMLFLNRRAKVPEARLAEAAAVISRTDH
;
A
#
# COMPACT_ATOMS: atom_id res chain seq x y z
N LEU A 1 19.76 20.91 -6.38
CA LEU A 1 19.98 20.25 -5.06
C LEU A 1 19.09 20.83 -3.97
N LEU A 2 19.10 22.14 -3.71
CA LEU A 2 18.26 22.76 -2.66
C LEU A 2 16.75 22.57 -2.89
N ALA A 3 16.25 22.76 -4.12
CA ALA A 3 14.83 22.55 -4.45
C ALA A 3 14.37 21.09 -4.27
N ALA A 4 15.21 20.13 -4.69
CA ALA A 4 14.93 18.70 -4.50
C ALA A 4 14.95 18.32 -3.00
N GLY A 5 15.88 18.89 -2.22
CA GLY A 5 15.93 18.71 -0.78
C GLY A 5 14.70 19.30 -0.07
N ALA A 6 14.25 20.49 -0.47
CA ALA A 6 13.03 21.10 0.06
C ALA A 6 11.79 20.27 -0.27
N ALA A 7 11.67 19.77 -1.51
CA ALA A 7 10.58 18.89 -1.92
C ALA A 7 10.58 17.58 -1.12
N ALA A 8 11.75 16.98 -0.89
CA ALA A 8 11.87 15.77 -0.08
C ALA A 8 11.47 15.99 1.38
N LEU A 9 11.87 17.12 1.98
CA LEU A 9 11.49 17.49 3.34
C LEU A 9 9.99 17.76 3.47
N LEU A 10 9.38 18.46 2.51
CA LEU A 10 7.94 18.71 2.49
C LEU A 10 7.15 17.41 2.29
N ALA A 11 7.60 16.53 1.40
CA ALA A 11 6.97 15.24 1.16
C ALA A 11 7.03 14.35 2.43
N GLN A 12 8.20 14.20 3.05
CA GLN A 12 8.33 13.39 4.26
C GLN A 12 7.63 14.01 5.48
N GLY A 13 7.74 15.35 5.63
CA GLY A 13 7.10 16.08 6.72
C GLY A 13 5.58 16.00 6.69
N THR A 14 4.97 15.85 5.52
CA THR A 14 3.52 15.66 5.35
C THR A 14 3.10 14.19 5.35
N ALA A 15 3.93 13.28 4.82
CA ALA A 15 3.62 11.87 4.74
C ALA A 15 3.50 11.19 6.11
N ILE A 16 4.40 11.49 7.04
CA ILE A 16 4.42 10.82 8.36
C ILE A 16 3.15 11.15 9.19
N PRO A 17 2.74 12.42 9.35
CA PRO A 17 1.50 12.74 10.06
C PRO A 17 0.26 12.16 9.37
N LEU A 18 0.21 12.22 8.03
CA LEU A 18 -0.89 11.65 7.26
C LEU A 18 -1.00 10.14 7.45
N TYR A 19 0.13 9.41 7.47
CA TYR A 19 0.16 7.98 7.74
C TYR A 19 -0.42 7.64 9.12
N TYR A 20 -0.01 8.35 10.17
CA TYR A 20 -0.55 8.13 11.51
C TYR A 20 -2.04 8.51 11.62
N TRP A 21 -2.47 9.55 10.91
CA TRP A 21 -3.90 9.88 10.80
C TRP A 21 -4.68 8.79 10.06
N LEU A 22 -4.12 8.21 9.01
CA LEU A 22 -4.76 7.16 8.22
C LEU A 22 -4.90 5.86 9.02
N VAL A 23 -3.85 5.48 9.76
CA VAL A 23 -3.89 4.31 10.67
C VAL A 23 -4.93 4.46 11.78
N SER A 24 -5.23 5.69 12.20
CA SER A 24 -6.24 5.96 13.23
C SER A 24 -7.67 6.09 12.69
N ASN A 25 -7.87 6.27 11.39
CA ASN A 25 -9.19 6.53 10.78
C ASN A 25 -9.61 5.50 9.73
N VAL A 26 -8.72 4.62 9.27
CA VAL A 26 -9.00 3.66 8.19
C VAL A 26 -8.43 2.28 8.53
N GLU A 27 -9.12 1.20 8.12
CA GLU A 27 -8.60 -0.17 8.24
C GLU A 27 -7.17 -0.24 7.66
N ALA A 28 -6.23 -0.84 8.40
CA ALA A 28 -4.79 -0.88 8.10
C ALA A 28 -4.46 -1.25 6.64
N THR A 29 -5.31 -2.08 6.02
CA THR A 29 -5.28 -2.47 4.62
C THR A 29 -5.29 -1.28 3.64
N GLN A 30 -6.09 -0.24 3.90
CA GLN A 30 -6.15 0.97 3.07
C GLN A 30 -4.92 1.85 3.25
N ALA A 31 -4.31 1.85 4.44
CA ALA A 31 -3.09 2.62 4.68
C ALA A 31 -1.88 2.05 3.93
N SER A 32 -1.78 0.71 3.84
CA SER A 32 -0.72 0.04 3.07
C SER A 32 -0.79 0.35 1.58
N PHE A 33 -1.97 0.62 1.03
CA PHE A 33 -2.12 0.96 -0.39
C PHE A 33 -1.38 2.23 -0.78
N VAL A 34 -1.40 3.26 0.07
CA VAL A 34 -0.70 4.52 -0.20
C VAL A 34 0.80 4.27 -0.33
N THR A 35 1.36 3.40 0.50
CA THR A 35 2.78 3.00 0.44
C THR A 35 3.09 2.21 -0.83
N TYR A 36 2.22 1.29 -1.25
CA TYR A 36 2.43 0.51 -2.49
C TYR A 36 2.24 1.33 -3.76
N LEU A 37 1.45 2.40 -3.71
CA LEU A 37 1.30 3.35 -4.81
C LEU A 37 2.48 4.32 -4.93
N ALA A 38 3.26 4.52 -3.88
CA ALA A 38 4.36 5.47 -3.84
C ALA A 38 5.31 5.41 -5.06
N PRO A 39 5.83 4.25 -5.51
CA PRO A 39 6.70 4.19 -6.70
C PRO A 39 6.00 4.64 -8.00
N VAL A 40 4.71 4.34 -8.16
CA VAL A 40 3.94 4.76 -9.35
C VAL A 40 3.72 6.28 -9.33
N THR A 41 3.32 6.81 -8.18
CA THR A 41 3.10 8.25 -7.99
C THR A 41 4.40 9.04 -8.11
N ALA A 42 5.51 8.50 -7.58
CA ALA A 42 6.84 9.09 -7.72
C ALA A 42 7.25 9.19 -9.19
N GLN A 43 7.01 8.13 -9.98
CA GLN A 43 7.30 8.17 -11.41
C GLN A 43 6.43 9.19 -12.15
N PHE A 44 5.14 9.27 -11.81
CA PHE A 44 4.23 10.25 -12.41
C PHE A 44 4.73 11.68 -12.18
N TRP A 45 5.11 12.02 -10.96
CA TRP A 45 5.68 13.33 -10.64
C TRP A 45 7.08 13.55 -11.22
N GLY A 46 7.91 12.51 -11.33
CA GLY A 46 9.21 12.57 -12.01
C GLY A 46 9.06 12.92 -13.49
N TRP A 47 8.13 12.27 -14.19
CA TRP A 47 7.82 12.62 -15.56
C TRP A 47 7.24 14.04 -15.68
N LEU A 48 6.27 14.40 -14.83
CA LEU A 48 5.56 15.68 -14.94
C LEU A 48 6.41 16.90 -14.55
N VAL A 49 7.22 16.79 -13.49
CA VAL A 49 7.96 17.93 -12.90
C VAL A 49 9.42 17.94 -13.34
N LEU A 50 10.05 16.77 -13.49
CA LEU A 50 11.45 16.66 -13.89
C LEU A 50 11.60 16.39 -15.39
N SER A 51 10.50 16.21 -16.14
CA SER A 51 10.51 15.86 -17.57
C SER A 51 11.28 14.57 -17.87
N GLU A 52 11.35 13.65 -16.90
CA GLU A 52 12.04 12.37 -17.08
C GLU A 52 11.22 11.43 -17.98
N VAL A 53 11.78 11.07 -19.13
CA VAL A 53 11.15 10.08 -20.02
C VAL A 53 11.25 8.70 -19.39
N PRO A 54 10.12 8.02 -19.08
CA PRO A 54 10.16 6.69 -18.51
C PRO A 54 10.85 5.73 -19.48
N GLY A 55 11.94 5.11 -19.05
CA GLY A 55 12.59 4.06 -19.84
C GLY A 55 11.68 2.85 -20.01
N ALA A 56 11.79 2.15 -21.15
CA ALA A 56 10.95 0.98 -21.44
C ALA A 56 11.04 -0.13 -20.35
N ALA A 57 12.18 -0.23 -19.67
CA ALA A 57 12.41 -1.16 -18.55
C ALA A 57 11.56 -0.83 -17.30
N LEU A 58 11.03 0.38 -17.19
CA LEU A 58 10.22 0.81 -16.04
C LEU A 58 8.79 0.26 -16.09
N VAL A 59 8.27 0.03 -17.30
CA VAL A 59 6.93 -0.52 -17.54
C VAL A 59 6.71 -1.87 -16.84
N PRO A 60 7.57 -2.89 -16.99
CA PRO A 60 7.39 -4.15 -16.28
C PRO A 60 7.53 -4.00 -14.75
N GLY A 61 8.37 -3.07 -14.27
CA GLY A 61 8.49 -2.78 -12.84
C GLY A 61 7.20 -2.21 -12.25
N MET A 62 6.59 -1.23 -12.91
CA MET A 62 5.30 -0.67 -12.49
C MET A 62 4.18 -1.72 -12.54
N ALA A 63 4.15 -2.55 -13.59
CA ALA A 63 3.19 -3.64 -13.70
C ALA A 63 3.36 -4.63 -12.54
N LEU A 64 4.59 -4.98 -12.17
CA LEU A 64 4.88 -5.89 -11.05
C LEU A 64 4.37 -5.33 -9.71
N VAL A 65 4.58 -4.03 -9.45
CA VAL A 65 4.09 -3.39 -8.21
C VAL A 65 2.55 -3.42 -8.16
N ILE A 66 1.88 -3.05 -9.25
CA ILE A 66 0.42 -3.06 -9.34
C ILE A 66 -0.12 -4.48 -9.14
N LEU A 67 0.50 -5.47 -9.79
CA LEU A 67 0.11 -6.87 -9.65
C LEU A 67 0.30 -7.35 -8.21
N GLY A 68 1.47 -7.11 -7.59
CA GLY A 68 1.75 -7.48 -6.21
C GLY A 68 0.73 -6.88 -5.23
N MET A 69 0.37 -5.61 -5.42
CA MET A 69 -0.66 -4.92 -4.65
C MET A 69 -2.03 -5.58 -4.80
N LEU A 70 -2.45 -5.90 -6.03
CA LEU A 70 -3.72 -6.58 -6.29
C LEU A 70 -3.78 -7.97 -5.65
N PHE A 71 -2.66 -8.71 -5.67
CA PHE A 71 -2.57 -10.01 -5.00
C PHE A 71 -2.67 -9.90 -3.49
N LEU A 72 -1.92 -8.98 -2.89
CA LEU A 72 -1.89 -8.82 -1.43
C LEU A 72 -3.23 -8.32 -0.88
N ASN A 73 -3.94 -7.50 -1.66
CA ASN A 73 -5.19 -6.90 -1.21
C ASN A 73 -6.45 -7.74 -1.50
N ARG A 74 -6.28 -8.94 -2.07
CA ARG A 74 -7.35 -9.93 -2.08
C ARG A 74 -7.58 -10.39 -0.65
N ARG A 75 -8.65 -9.89 -0.01
CA ARG A 75 -9.14 -10.49 1.24
C ARG A 75 -9.31 -11.97 1.00
N ALA A 76 -8.51 -12.79 1.67
CA ALA A 76 -8.75 -14.22 1.72
C ALA A 76 -10.13 -14.40 2.35
N LYS A 77 -11.14 -14.77 1.54
CA LYS A 77 -12.43 -15.18 2.09
C LYS A 77 -12.13 -16.42 2.92
N VAL A 78 -12.17 -16.30 4.24
CA VAL A 78 -12.12 -17.47 5.12
C VAL A 78 -13.39 -18.25 4.81
N PRO A 79 -13.31 -19.51 4.35
CA PRO A 79 -14.50 -20.29 4.06
C PRO A 79 -15.34 -20.42 5.33
N GLU A 80 -16.66 -20.22 5.24
CA GLU A 80 -17.59 -20.37 6.38
C GLU A 80 -17.42 -21.72 7.09
N ALA A 81 -17.05 -22.76 6.34
CA ALA A 81 -16.72 -24.07 6.89
C ALA A 81 -15.59 -24.04 7.94
N ARG A 82 -14.52 -23.23 7.74
CA ARG A 82 -13.45 -23.09 8.73
C ARG A 82 -13.88 -22.31 9.96
N LEU A 83 -14.79 -21.35 9.78
CA LEU A 83 -15.34 -20.58 10.90
C LEU A 83 -16.25 -21.46 11.76
N ALA A 84 -17.07 -22.30 11.12
CA ALA A 84 -17.90 -23.29 11.80
C ALA A 84 -17.07 -24.35 12.54
N GLU A 85 -15.98 -24.83 11.92
CA GLU A 85 -15.05 -25.78 12.55
C GLU A 85 -14.34 -25.16 13.76
N ALA A 86 -13.84 -23.92 13.66
CA ALA A 86 -13.21 -23.22 14.77
C ALA A 86 -14.19 -22.97 15.93
N ALA A 87 -15.43 -22.58 15.64
CA ALA A 87 -16.48 -22.39 16.63
C ALA A 87 -16.85 -23.70 17.35
N ALA A 88 -16.91 -24.81 16.61
CA ALA A 88 -17.17 -26.13 17.18
C ALA A 88 -16.02 -26.64 18.06
N VAL A 89 -14.76 -26.30 17.73
CA VAL A 89 -13.60 -26.62 18.57
C VAL A 89 -13.64 -25.83 19.87
N ILE A 90 -13.89 -24.53 19.81
CA ILE A 90 -13.96 -23.66 21.01
C ILE A 90 -15.06 -24.14 21.95
N SER A 91 -16.27 -24.39 21.43
CA SER A 91 -17.42 -24.92 22.19
C SER A 91 -17.15 -26.27 22.86
N ARG A 92 -16.21 -27.06 22.34
CA ARG A 92 -15.88 -28.39 22.87
C ARG A 92 -14.86 -28.34 24.01
N THR A 93 -14.11 -27.25 24.14
CA THR A 93 -13.14 -27.01 25.22
C THR A 93 -13.76 -26.47 26.51
N ASP A 94 -15.05 -26.09 26.48
CA ASP A 94 -15.76 -25.45 27.58
C ASP A 94 -16.50 -26.46 28.51
N HIS A 95 -16.28 -27.78 28.30
CA HIS A 95 -16.85 -28.90 29.06
C HIS A 95 -15.74 -29.82 29.60
#